data_AF-S6AB80-F1
#
_entry.id   AF-S6AB80-F1
#
_cell.length_a   1.000
_cell.length_b   1.000
_cell.length_c   1.000
_cell.angle_alpha   90.00
_cell.angle_beta   90.00
_cell.angle_gamma   90.00
#
_symmetry.space_group_name_H-M   'P 1'
#
loop_
_entity.id
_entity.type
_entity.pdbx_description
1 polymer ?
#
loop_
_entity_poly.entity_id
_entity_poly.type
_entity_poly.pdbx_seq_one_letter_code
_entity_poly.pdbx_strand_id
1 'polypeptide(L)'
;MQTRTIHHQERGAALLIILTIIGIGAAFMLASALNKASSQIGRDKITSVALAQAKEALIGYAASHPTLPGSLPCPDINNDGSGDTTGQNCTAYIGRLPSKQLGLPDLRDGNGECLWYALSRVFRNALPATSRSSTSNPLNSNTAGQLNVFDNTGTQFPSPPNPVIAIVFSPGAALGTQNRLAAGAPTVCGGNNTAANYLDTATGINNATGGGTATSFISADASSSFNDKLIYITSSQFFPPIKKRVVAEIRGKNQPPTSGLRLFYNSPVNHYYPCAANAGSTGLQVTTPSCLTSGSVPFADPSLSFDSATLIWLTNNGWFSLASYTVAPNFQSGTTYSQQCGVGGAGCLTVNNYTLSQAQVTVGGVSTIVCTTNSVVLSCP
;
A
#
# COMPACT_ATOMS: atom_id res chain seq x y z
N MET A 1 30.57 -95.11 9.02
CA MET A 1 29.33 -94.43 8.60
C MET A 1 29.62 -92.95 8.45
N GLN A 2 29.82 -92.49 7.21
CA GLN A 2 29.92 -91.07 6.86
C GLN A 2 28.60 -90.68 6.19
N THR A 3 27.82 -89.81 6.83
CA THR A 3 26.61 -89.23 6.22
C THR A 3 26.87 -87.74 6.01
N ARG A 4 27.04 -87.39 4.74
CA ARG A 4 27.27 -86.04 4.20
C ARG A 4 26.17 -85.06 4.64
N THR A 5 26.56 -83.90 5.17
CA THR A 5 25.71 -82.72 5.26
C THR A 5 25.67 -82.02 3.89
N ILE A 6 24.48 -81.92 3.30
CA ILE A 6 24.22 -81.15 2.09
C ILE A 6 23.86 -79.73 2.52
N HIS A 7 24.79 -78.78 2.38
CA HIS A 7 24.46 -77.36 2.43
C HIS A 7 23.95 -76.94 1.05
N HIS A 8 22.65 -76.68 0.94
CA HIS A 8 22.10 -75.96 -0.22
C HIS A 8 22.57 -74.51 -0.18
N GLN A 9 23.22 -74.07 -1.25
CA GLN A 9 23.61 -72.68 -1.44
C GLN A 9 22.38 -71.85 -1.86
N GLU A 10 21.67 -71.31 -0.87
CA GLU A 10 20.66 -70.25 -1.02
C GLU A 10 21.35 -68.90 -1.30
N ARG A 11 22.10 -68.79 -2.42
CA ARG A 11 22.75 -67.53 -2.82
C ARG A 11 21.84 -66.61 -3.66
N GLY A 12 20.72 -67.12 -4.16
CA GLY A 12 19.76 -66.36 -4.99
C GLY A 12 18.70 -65.61 -4.18
N ALA A 13 18.13 -66.23 -3.15
CA ALA A 13 17.07 -65.63 -2.33
C ALA A 13 17.56 -64.44 -1.50
N ALA A 14 18.77 -64.52 -0.95
CA ALA A 14 19.37 -63.45 -0.17
C ALA A 14 19.54 -62.14 -0.98
N LEU A 15 19.92 -62.25 -2.26
CA LEU A 15 20.11 -61.10 -3.14
C LEU A 15 18.78 -60.43 -3.48
N LEU A 16 17.74 -61.21 -3.74
CA LEU A 16 16.38 -60.71 -3.97
C LEU A 16 15.81 -60.03 -2.71
N ILE A 17 16.05 -60.57 -1.53
CA ILE A 17 15.61 -59.97 -0.26
C ILE A 17 16.30 -58.61 -0.04
N ILE A 18 17.61 -58.53 -0.25
CA ILE A 18 18.37 -57.27 -0.12
C ILE A 18 17.89 -56.23 -1.13
N LEU A 19 17.70 -56.61 -2.40
CA LEU A 19 17.16 -55.72 -3.43
C LEU A 19 15.77 -55.20 -3.08
N THR A 20 14.93 -56.07 -2.53
CA THR A 20 13.57 -55.70 -2.09
C THR A 20 13.61 -54.69 -0.94
N ILE A 21 14.49 -54.90 0.05
CA ILE A 21 14.68 -53.99 1.19
C ILE A 21 15.18 -52.62 0.71
N ILE A 22 16.15 -52.59 -0.21
CA ILE A 22 16.65 -51.35 -0.80
C ILE A 22 15.54 -50.65 -1.59
N GLY A 23 14.77 -51.38 -2.39
CA GLY A 23 13.65 -50.83 -3.16
C GLY A 23 12.57 -50.18 -2.28
N ILE A 24 12.18 -50.84 -1.18
CA ILE A 24 11.23 -50.29 -0.21
C ILE A 24 11.82 -49.06 0.48
N GLY A 25 13.11 -49.10 0.85
CA GLY A 25 13.80 -47.95 1.46
C GLY A 25 13.84 -46.73 0.53
N ALA A 26 14.17 -46.94 -0.74
CA ALA A 26 14.20 -45.87 -1.75
C ALA A 26 12.80 -45.29 -2.01
N ALA A 27 11.78 -46.14 -2.13
CA ALA A 27 10.39 -45.71 -2.30
C ALA A 27 9.88 -44.92 -1.08
N PHE A 28 10.22 -45.35 0.15
CA PHE A 28 9.88 -44.64 1.37
C PHE A 28 10.57 -43.27 1.47
N MET A 29 11.85 -43.18 1.13
CA MET A 29 12.57 -41.90 1.11
C MET A 29 11.97 -40.95 0.07
N LEU A 30 11.65 -41.44 -1.14
CA LEU A 30 11.02 -40.64 -2.18
C LEU A 30 9.63 -40.15 -1.74
N ALA A 31 8.79 -41.03 -1.21
CA ALA A 31 7.46 -40.67 -0.70
C ALA A 31 7.55 -39.64 0.44
N SER A 32 8.51 -39.82 1.35
CA SER A 32 8.76 -38.87 2.44
C SER A 32 9.23 -37.52 1.93
N ALA A 33 10.11 -37.49 0.92
CA ALA A 33 10.57 -36.26 0.29
C ALA A 33 9.42 -35.53 -0.42
N LEU A 34 8.59 -36.25 -1.16
CA LEU A 34 7.42 -35.69 -1.85
C LEU A 34 6.38 -35.14 -0.86
N ASN A 35 6.11 -35.85 0.24
CA ASN A 35 5.21 -35.38 1.28
C ASN A 35 5.72 -34.11 1.97
N LYS A 36 7.02 -34.05 2.29
CA LYS A 36 7.65 -32.84 2.84
C LYS A 36 7.57 -31.67 1.88
N ALA A 37 7.90 -31.89 0.60
CA ALA A 37 7.82 -30.87 -0.43
C ALA A 37 6.37 -30.35 -0.62
N SER A 38 5.39 -31.26 -0.70
CA SER A 38 3.97 -30.90 -0.79
C SER A 38 3.50 -30.08 0.41
N SER A 39 3.89 -30.48 1.63
CA SER A 39 3.58 -29.76 2.85
C SER A 39 4.22 -28.36 2.87
N GLN A 40 5.47 -28.22 2.42
CA GLN A 40 6.12 -26.92 2.31
C GLN A 40 5.44 -26.02 1.29
N ILE A 41 5.10 -26.54 0.11
CA ILE A 41 4.36 -25.79 -0.92
C ILE A 41 3.00 -25.31 -0.36
N GLY A 42 2.31 -26.16 0.41
CA GLY A 42 1.07 -25.79 1.09
C GLY A 42 1.25 -24.61 2.05
N ARG A 43 2.28 -24.67 2.91
CA ARG A 43 2.62 -23.56 3.82
C ARG A 43 2.98 -22.29 3.07
N ASP A 44 3.81 -22.40 2.03
CA ASP A 44 4.25 -21.26 1.24
C ASP A 44 3.09 -20.56 0.54
N LYS A 45 2.11 -21.32 0.07
CA LYS A 45 0.87 -20.78 -0.48
C LYS A 45 0.07 -20.01 0.57
N ILE A 46 -0.09 -20.55 1.78
CA ILE A 46 -0.78 -19.87 2.89
C ILE A 46 -0.05 -18.56 3.23
N THR A 47 1.28 -18.62 3.41
CA THR A 47 2.11 -17.44 3.66
C THR A 47 1.95 -16.38 2.58
N SER A 48 2.02 -16.77 1.30
CA SER A 48 1.89 -15.84 0.18
C SER A 48 0.52 -15.16 0.15
N VAL A 49 -0.56 -15.90 0.42
CA VAL A 49 -1.92 -15.34 0.52
C VAL A 49 -2.03 -14.37 1.69
N ALA A 50 -1.53 -14.73 2.88
CA ALA A 50 -1.58 -13.87 4.05
C ALA A 50 -0.80 -12.56 3.84
N LEU A 51 0.40 -12.65 3.27
CA LEU A 51 1.22 -11.48 2.94
C LEU A 51 0.51 -10.58 1.91
N ALA A 52 -0.09 -11.16 0.86
CA ALA A 52 -0.84 -10.40 -0.13
C ALA A 52 -2.07 -9.71 0.48
N GLN A 53 -2.84 -10.39 1.32
CA GLN A 53 -3.99 -9.81 2.02
C GLN A 53 -3.60 -8.65 2.94
N ALA A 54 -2.52 -8.80 3.72
CA ALA A 54 -1.99 -7.75 4.56
C ALA A 54 -1.58 -6.51 3.75
N LYS A 55 -0.89 -6.72 2.63
CA LYS A 55 -0.49 -5.66 1.71
C LYS A 55 -1.68 -4.89 1.13
N GLU A 56 -2.68 -5.61 0.60
CA GLU A 56 -3.86 -4.98 0.02
C GLU A 56 -4.66 -4.21 1.08
N ALA A 57 -4.76 -4.74 2.30
CA ALA A 57 -5.41 -4.03 3.41
C ALA A 57 -4.67 -2.75 3.83
N LEU A 58 -3.33 -2.75 3.82
CA LEU A 58 -2.54 -1.53 4.06
C LEU A 58 -2.78 -0.47 2.98
N ILE A 59 -2.79 -0.87 1.70
CA ILE A 59 -3.08 0.05 0.57
C ILE A 59 -4.52 0.56 0.66
N GLY A 60 -5.48 -0.32 0.97
CA GLY A 60 -6.89 0.01 1.18
C GLY A 60 -7.08 1.00 2.32
N TYR A 61 -6.50 0.72 3.49
CA TYR A 61 -6.50 1.60 4.66
C TYR A 61 -6.01 3.00 4.30
N ALA A 62 -4.87 3.09 3.61
CA ALA A 62 -4.29 4.37 3.20
C ALA A 62 -5.19 5.14 2.23
N ALA A 63 -5.82 4.47 1.27
CA ALA A 63 -6.71 5.11 0.30
C ALA A 63 -8.06 5.53 0.92
N SER A 64 -8.55 4.80 1.93
CA SER A 64 -9.83 5.09 2.59
C SER A 64 -9.71 5.97 3.82
N HIS A 65 -8.50 6.29 4.28
CA HIS A 65 -8.30 7.05 5.51
C HIS A 65 -9.01 8.42 5.43
N PRO A 66 -9.86 8.78 6.41
CA PRO A 66 -10.84 9.84 6.24
C PRO A 66 -10.23 11.23 6.08
N THR A 67 -9.14 11.52 6.80
CA THR A 67 -8.56 12.87 6.91
C THR A 67 -7.07 12.92 6.54
N LEU A 68 -6.47 11.78 6.18
CA LEU A 68 -5.06 11.66 5.86
C LEU A 68 -4.83 10.52 4.85
N PRO A 69 -5.36 10.63 3.61
CA PRO A 69 -5.09 9.66 2.57
C PRO A 69 -3.58 9.45 2.36
N GLY A 70 -3.15 8.20 2.24
CA GLY A 70 -1.75 7.83 2.15
C GLY A 70 -1.06 7.57 3.49
N SER A 71 -1.75 7.66 4.62
CA SER A 71 -1.20 7.24 5.91
C SER A 71 -1.45 5.77 6.20
N LEU A 72 -0.55 5.17 6.96
CA LEU A 72 -0.58 3.78 7.38
C LEU A 72 -0.59 3.69 8.90
N PRO A 73 -1.22 2.64 9.47
CA PRO A 73 -1.24 2.44 10.91
C PRO A 73 0.18 2.18 11.42
N CYS A 74 0.45 2.63 12.65
CA CYS A 74 1.65 2.22 13.36
C CYS A 74 1.66 0.70 13.61
N PRO A 75 2.82 0.07 13.76
CA PRO A 75 2.90 -1.32 14.19
C PRO A 75 2.27 -1.55 15.57
N ASP A 76 1.74 -2.75 15.76
CA ASP A 76 1.24 -3.24 17.05
C ASP A 76 2.40 -3.79 17.89
N ILE A 77 2.64 -3.18 19.05
CA ILE A 77 3.71 -3.56 19.99
C ILE A 77 3.18 -4.23 21.26
N ASN A 78 1.86 -4.37 21.42
CA ASN A 78 1.24 -4.93 22.61
C ASN A 78 0.37 -6.19 22.34
N ASN A 79 0.20 -6.55 21.05
CA ASN A 79 -0.55 -7.69 20.54
C ASN A 79 -2.08 -7.61 20.73
N ASP A 80 -2.65 -6.41 20.71
CA ASP A 80 -4.11 -6.15 20.75
C ASP A 80 -4.75 -6.03 19.35
N GLY A 81 -3.95 -6.13 18.29
CA GLY A 81 -4.35 -6.00 16.89
C GLY A 81 -4.44 -4.56 16.38
N SER A 82 -4.01 -3.56 17.16
CA SER A 82 -4.08 -2.13 16.83
C SER A 82 -2.69 -1.49 16.90
N GLY A 83 -2.46 -0.48 16.06
CA GLY A 83 -1.18 0.21 16.03
C GLY A 83 -0.96 1.11 17.24
N ASP A 84 0.22 1.02 17.85
CA ASP A 84 0.57 1.80 19.03
C ASP A 84 1.30 3.11 18.68
N THR A 85 0.92 4.17 19.36
CA THR A 85 1.45 5.52 19.14
C THR A 85 1.96 6.15 20.43
N THR A 86 3.05 6.91 20.32
CA THR A 86 3.56 7.80 21.38
C THR A 86 3.57 9.23 20.84
N GLY A 87 2.57 10.02 21.23
CA GLY A 87 2.36 11.35 20.69
C GLY A 87 2.11 11.32 19.18
N GLN A 88 2.89 12.09 18.41
CA GLN A 88 2.78 12.16 16.94
C GLN A 88 3.67 11.12 16.23
N ASN A 89 4.11 10.07 16.91
CA ASN A 89 4.98 9.03 16.40
C ASN A 89 4.42 7.64 16.71
N CYS A 90 4.88 6.63 15.98
CA CYS A 90 4.68 5.24 16.39
C CYS A 90 5.55 4.93 17.60
N THR A 91 5.08 4.06 18.49
CA THR A 91 5.88 3.60 19.64
C THR A 91 7.12 2.82 19.17
N ALA A 92 6.95 2.02 18.12
CA ALA A 92 8.04 1.41 17.35
C ALA A 92 7.69 1.43 15.84
N TYR A 93 8.69 1.29 14.98
CA TYR A 93 8.50 1.21 13.52
C TYR A 93 8.68 -0.20 12.95
N ILE A 94 8.89 -1.17 13.84
CA ILE A 94 8.84 -2.62 13.58
C ILE A 94 7.99 -3.21 14.71
N GLY A 95 7.00 -4.00 14.36
CA GLY A 95 6.06 -4.63 15.31
C GLY A 95 5.16 -5.62 14.59
N ARG A 96 4.09 -6.09 15.25
CA ARG A 96 3.08 -6.93 14.60
C ARG A 96 2.26 -6.11 13.62
N LEU A 97 1.70 -6.79 12.63
CA LEU A 97 0.70 -6.21 11.76
C LEU A 97 -0.55 -5.87 12.60
N PRO A 98 -1.04 -4.61 12.58
CA PRO A 98 -2.22 -4.20 13.34
C PRO A 98 -3.51 -4.69 12.64
N SER A 99 -3.74 -6.00 12.68
CA SER A 99 -4.78 -6.72 11.91
C SER A 99 -6.19 -6.21 12.18
N LYS A 100 -6.54 -5.98 13.46
CA LYS A 100 -7.85 -5.46 13.85
C LYS A 100 -8.07 -4.05 13.33
N GLN A 101 -7.07 -3.17 13.41
CA GLN A 101 -7.15 -1.81 12.88
C GLN A 101 -7.26 -1.78 11.34
N LEU A 102 -6.71 -2.79 10.67
CA LEU A 102 -6.81 -2.99 9.22
C LEU A 102 -8.13 -3.67 8.80
N GLY A 103 -8.99 -4.08 9.74
CA GLY A 103 -10.22 -4.82 9.44
C GLY A 103 -9.96 -6.22 8.90
N LEU A 104 -8.81 -6.80 9.23
CA LEU A 104 -8.40 -8.13 8.82
C LEU A 104 -8.81 -9.18 9.87
N PRO A 105 -9.06 -10.43 9.45
CA PRO A 105 -9.06 -11.55 10.38
C PRO A 105 -7.64 -11.78 10.94
N ASP A 106 -7.51 -12.73 11.86
CA ASP A 106 -6.21 -13.20 12.36
C ASP A 106 -5.40 -13.86 11.22
N LEU A 107 -4.61 -13.04 10.51
CA LEU A 107 -3.77 -13.48 9.41
C LEU A 107 -2.52 -14.18 9.95
N ARG A 108 -2.40 -15.46 9.62
CA ARG A 108 -1.26 -16.29 9.96
C ARG A 108 -0.55 -16.80 8.72
N ASP A 109 0.75 -16.95 8.82
CA ASP A 109 1.54 -17.60 7.79
C ASP A 109 1.34 -19.13 7.79
N GLY A 110 1.98 -19.83 6.86
CA GLY A 110 1.89 -21.28 6.75
C GLY A 110 2.40 -22.06 7.97
N ASN A 111 3.11 -21.41 8.89
CA ASN A 111 3.59 -21.99 10.14
C ASN A 111 2.71 -21.61 11.34
N GLY A 112 1.60 -20.88 11.12
CA GLY A 112 0.68 -20.47 12.18
C GLY A 112 1.12 -19.20 12.91
N GLU A 113 2.12 -18.49 12.41
CA GLU A 113 2.64 -17.27 13.03
C GLU A 113 1.95 -16.04 12.50
N CYS A 114 1.69 -15.06 13.38
CA CYS A 114 1.25 -13.75 12.96
C CYS A 114 2.32 -12.99 12.18
N LEU A 115 1.86 -12.14 11.28
CA LEU A 115 2.72 -11.31 10.45
C LEU A 115 3.35 -10.16 11.25
N TRP A 116 4.59 -9.83 10.90
CA TRP A 116 5.31 -8.64 11.36
C TRP A 116 5.24 -7.54 10.30
N TYR A 117 5.49 -6.31 10.72
CA TYR A 117 5.28 -5.12 9.91
C TYR A 117 6.31 -4.04 10.24
N ALA A 118 6.91 -3.47 9.20
CA ALA A 118 7.79 -2.32 9.27
C ALA A 118 7.25 -1.16 8.45
N LEU A 119 7.37 0.06 8.98
CA LEU A 119 6.77 1.27 8.40
C LEU A 119 7.79 2.40 8.24
N SER A 120 7.81 3.01 7.05
CA SER A 120 8.46 4.30 6.83
C SER A 120 7.82 5.39 7.70
N ARG A 121 8.64 6.08 8.49
CA ARG A 121 8.20 7.05 9.50
C ARG A 121 7.29 8.15 8.94
N VAL A 122 7.58 8.66 7.74
CA VAL A 122 6.79 9.73 7.12
C VAL A 122 5.35 9.31 6.81
N PHE A 123 5.06 8.00 6.68
CA PHE A 123 3.76 7.45 6.34
C PHE A 123 2.86 7.12 7.55
N ARG A 124 3.32 7.35 8.79
CA ARG A 124 2.52 7.07 9.99
C ARG A 124 1.23 7.89 10.08
N ASN A 125 0.15 7.25 10.51
CA ASN A 125 -1.14 7.87 10.80
C ASN A 125 -1.13 8.69 12.11
N ALA A 126 -0.15 8.47 12.99
CA ALA A 126 0.02 9.23 14.23
C ALA A 126 0.32 10.72 14.01
N LEU A 127 0.84 11.11 12.84
CA LEU A 127 1.13 12.51 12.51
C LEU A 127 -0.07 13.12 11.74
N PRO A 128 -0.91 13.95 12.38
CA PRO A 128 -2.11 14.50 11.75
C PRO A 128 -1.76 15.47 10.63
N ALA A 129 -2.71 15.69 9.71
CA ALA A 129 -2.54 16.60 8.58
C ALA A 129 -2.19 18.04 9.00
N THR A 130 -2.71 18.51 10.13
CA THR A 130 -2.43 19.84 10.70
C THR A 130 -0.97 20.04 11.13
N SER A 131 -0.26 18.95 11.41
CA SER A 131 1.16 18.96 11.81
C SER A 131 2.12 18.65 10.65
N ARG A 132 1.59 18.60 9.42
CA ARG A 132 2.36 18.40 8.19
C ARG A 132 2.44 19.70 7.39
N SER A 133 3.45 19.81 6.54
CA SER A 133 3.54 20.85 5.51
C SER A 133 4.20 20.30 4.25
N SER A 134 4.15 21.06 3.15
CA SER A 134 4.81 20.69 1.89
C SER A 134 6.34 20.54 2.04
N THR A 135 6.92 21.14 3.07
CA THR A 135 8.37 21.11 3.37
C THR A 135 8.72 20.26 4.59
N SER A 136 7.74 19.84 5.39
CA SER A 136 7.94 19.02 6.59
C SER A 136 6.93 17.88 6.63
N ASN A 137 7.44 16.66 6.41
CA ASN A 137 6.65 15.43 6.37
C ASN A 137 5.45 15.48 5.38
N PRO A 138 5.65 15.90 4.12
CA PRO A 138 4.58 15.84 3.12
C PRO A 138 4.12 14.39 2.93
N LEU A 139 2.82 14.17 2.72
CA LEU A 139 2.25 12.86 2.44
C LEU A 139 1.53 12.86 1.09
N ASN A 140 2.31 12.82 0.01
CA ASN A 140 1.81 12.81 -1.35
C ASN A 140 2.59 11.84 -2.23
N SER A 141 2.24 11.74 -3.52
CA SER A 141 2.88 10.76 -4.41
C SER A 141 4.36 11.00 -4.74
N ASN A 142 4.93 12.12 -4.32
CA ASN A 142 6.36 12.39 -4.41
C ASN A 142 7.09 12.06 -3.09
N THR A 143 6.36 11.75 -2.02
CA THR A 143 6.95 11.31 -0.75
C THR A 143 7.61 9.95 -0.94
N ALA A 144 8.94 9.91 -0.83
CA ALA A 144 9.69 8.67 -0.90
C ALA A 144 9.51 7.82 0.36
N GLY A 145 9.55 6.50 0.19
CA GLY A 145 9.74 5.56 1.30
C GLY A 145 11.09 5.79 2.01
N GLN A 146 11.27 5.12 3.14
CA GLN A 146 12.48 5.23 3.97
C GLN A 146 13.12 3.87 4.26
N LEU A 147 12.51 2.77 3.83
CA LEU A 147 13.05 1.44 4.03
C LEU A 147 13.71 0.94 2.74
N ASN A 148 14.73 0.10 2.89
CA ASN A 148 15.50 -0.49 1.82
C ASN A 148 15.49 -2.00 1.98
N VAL A 149 15.24 -2.71 0.88
CA VAL A 149 15.31 -4.16 0.82
C VAL A 149 16.57 -4.60 0.10
N PHE A 150 17.25 -5.60 0.66
CA PHE A 150 18.48 -6.20 0.18
C PHE A 150 18.21 -7.65 -0.24
N ASP A 151 18.97 -8.14 -1.21
CA ASP A 151 18.92 -9.52 -1.69
C ASP A 151 19.77 -10.48 -0.83
N ASN A 152 19.78 -11.76 -1.22
CA ASN A 152 20.52 -12.82 -0.51
C ASN A 152 22.05 -12.61 -0.48
N THR A 153 22.58 -11.70 -1.30
CA THR A 153 24.02 -11.34 -1.33
C THR A 153 24.34 -10.14 -0.46
N GLY A 154 23.33 -9.50 0.15
CA GLY A 154 23.47 -8.23 0.85
C GLY A 154 23.54 -7.04 -0.10
N THR A 155 23.17 -7.20 -1.37
CA THR A 155 23.09 -6.10 -2.33
C THR A 155 21.71 -5.47 -2.27
N GLN A 156 21.65 -4.13 -2.19
CA GLN A 156 20.38 -3.41 -2.17
C GLN A 156 19.63 -3.60 -3.50
N PHE A 157 18.34 -3.92 -3.44
CA PHE A 157 17.53 -3.96 -4.65
C PHE A 157 17.55 -2.59 -5.36
N PRO A 158 17.68 -2.54 -6.70
CA PRO A 158 17.64 -1.29 -7.43
C PRO A 158 16.23 -0.66 -7.38
N SER A 159 16.09 0.56 -7.88
CA SER A 159 14.79 1.12 -8.25
C SER A 159 14.13 0.21 -9.33
N PRO A 160 12.81 -0.01 -9.33
CA PRO A 160 11.77 0.68 -8.55
C PRO A 160 11.40 0.11 -7.16
N PRO A 161 11.83 -1.09 -6.69
CA PRO A 161 11.55 -1.53 -5.33
C PRO A 161 11.94 -0.50 -4.26
N ASN A 162 13.19 -0.04 -4.26
CA ASN A 162 13.66 0.89 -3.24
C ASN A 162 13.53 2.36 -3.66
N PRO A 163 13.25 3.28 -2.70
CA PRO A 163 12.91 2.99 -1.30
C PRO A 163 11.45 2.53 -1.14
N VAL A 164 11.22 1.56 -0.25
CA VAL A 164 9.88 1.01 0.05
C VAL A 164 9.20 1.78 1.18
N ILE A 165 7.87 1.84 1.14
CA ILE A 165 7.00 2.53 2.09
C ILE A 165 6.78 1.67 3.35
N ALA A 166 6.54 0.38 3.16
CA ALA A 166 6.26 -0.56 4.23
C ALA A 166 6.67 -1.97 3.82
N ILE A 167 6.92 -2.83 4.80
CA ILE A 167 7.25 -4.25 4.60
C ILE A 167 6.40 -5.07 5.58
N VAL A 168 5.84 -6.17 5.10
CA VAL A 168 5.17 -7.18 5.94
C VAL A 168 5.99 -8.46 5.87
N PHE A 169 6.23 -9.09 7.02
CA PHE A 169 7.04 -10.30 7.15
C PHE A 169 6.20 -11.47 7.66
N SER A 170 6.52 -12.66 7.16
CA SER A 170 6.19 -13.94 7.77
C SER A 170 7.48 -14.47 8.40
N PRO A 171 7.48 -14.73 9.72
CA PRO A 171 8.66 -15.20 10.45
C PRO A 171 8.91 -16.71 10.33
N GLY A 172 8.07 -17.43 9.58
CA GLY A 172 8.23 -18.86 9.33
C GLY A 172 8.25 -19.72 10.61
N ALA A 173 8.83 -20.91 10.50
CA ALA A 173 9.05 -21.78 11.65
C ALA A 173 10.12 -21.21 12.60
N ALA A 174 10.01 -21.44 13.90
CA ALA A 174 11.07 -21.06 14.84
C ALA A 174 12.41 -21.73 14.45
N LEU A 175 13.48 -20.93 14.38
CA LEU A 175 14.83 -21.37 14.07
C LEU A 175 15.76 -21.23 15.28
N GLY A 176 16.72 -22.17 15.40
CA GLY A 176 17.80 -22.10 16.39
C GLY A 176 17.29 -21.91 17.82
N THR A 177 17.66 -20.79 18.44
CA THR A 177 17.34 -20.45 19.84
C THR A 177 16.17 -19.48 19.98
N GLN A 178 15.39 -19.26 18.92
CA GLN A 178 14.21 -18.39 18.97
C GLN A 178 13.23 -18.86 20.04
N ASN A 179 13.01 -18.01 21.05
CA ASN A 179 12.06 -18.27 22.12
C ASN A 179 10.77 -17.47 21.87
N ARG A 180 9.75 -18.14 21.35
CA ARG A 180 8.43 -17.56 21.04
C ARG A 180 7.40 -17.81 22.13
N LEU A 181 7.82 -18.15 23.35
CA LEU A 181 6.89 -18.39 24.46
C LEU A 181 6.09 -17.15 24.83
N ALA A 182 4.83 -17.38 25.26
CA ALA A 182 3.88 -16.33 25.60
C ALA A 182 4.37 -15.44 26.74
N ALA A 183 4.24 -14.13 26.56
CA ALA A 183 4.49 -13.14 27.62
C ALA A 183 3.17 -12.80 28.32
N GLY A 184 2.61 -13.74 29.09
CA GLY A 184 1.40 -13.51 29.90
C GLY A 184 0.11 -14.09 29.30
N ALA A 185 -1.01 -13.37 29.48
CA ALA A 185 -2.34 -13.85 29.08
C ALA A 185 -2.44 -14.13 27.57
N PRO A 186 -3.33 -15.04 27.13
CA PRO A 186 -3.51 -15.35 25.72
C PRO A 186 -3.87 -14.08 24.93
N THR A 187 -2.98 -13.67 24.03
CA THR A 187 -3.17 -12.60 23.07
C THR A 187 -3.52 -13.18 21.71
N VAL A 188 -4.03 -12.37 20.77
CA VAL A 188 -4.49 -12.84 19.45
C VAL A 188 -3.39 -13.64 18.74
N CYS A 189 -2.16 -13.12 18.69
CA CYS A 189 -1.06 -13.83 18.03
C CYS A 189 -0.36 -14.90 18.88
N GLY A 190 -0.68 -15.01 20.17
CA GLY A 190 0.09 -15.79 21.12
C GLY A 190 1.55 -15.33 21.21
N GLY A 191 2.37 -16.11 21.92
CA GLY A 191 3.80 -15.84 22.05
C GLY A 191 4.15 -14.49 22.70
N ASN A 192 5.42 -14.12 22.67
CA ASN A 192 5.87 -12.78 23.08
C ASN A 192 5.88 -11.83 21.87
N ASN A 193 6.06 -10.54 22.15
CA ASN A 193 6.07 -9.50 21.12
C ASN A 193 7.46 -8.89 20.84
N THR A 194 8.51 -9.69 20.98
CA THR A 194 9.89 -9.26 20.73
C THR A 194 10.33 -9.69 19.34
N ALA A 195 10.52 -8.74 18.41
CA ALA A 195 10.85 -9.04 17.01
C ALA A 195 12.06 -9.98 16.84
N ALA A 196 13.08 -9.84 17.70
CA ALA A 196 14.30 -10.66 17.67
C ALA A 196 14.06 -12.15 17.97
N ASN A 197 12.90 -12.51 18.54
CA ASN A 197 12.51 -13.91 18.75
C ASN A 197 11.82 -14.54 17.53
N TYR A 198 11.60 -13.77 16.46
CA TYR A 198 10.83 -14.21 15.29
C TYR A 198 11.54 -13.93 13.97
N LEU A 199 12.12 -12.74 13.81
CA LEU A 199 12.73 -12.30 12.56
C LEU A 199 14.24 -12.56 12.55
N ASP A 200 14.73 -12.93 11.38
CA ASP A 200 16.05 -13.52 11.19
C ASP A 200 17.11 -12.53 10.72
N THR A 201 18.35 -13.01 10.68
CA THR A 201 19.50 -12.26 10.15
C THR A 201 20.15 -13.04 9.02
N ALA A 202 20.40 -12.36 7.91
CA ALA A 202 21.20 -12.87 6.80
C ALA A 202 22.17 -11.79 6.32
N THR A 203 23.38 -12.20 5.92
CA THR A 203 24.46 -11.31 5.44
C THR A 203 24.68 -10.04 6.29
N GLY A 204 24.58 -10.17 7.62
CA GLY A 204 24.74 -9.05 8.56
C GLY A 204 23.55 -8.09 8.68
N ILE A 205 22.46 -8.30 7.94
CA ILE A 205 21.23 -7.51 8.01
C ILE A 205 20.20 -8.29 8.83
N ASN A 206 19.80 -7.70 9.96
CA ASN A 206 18.81 -8.28 10.87
C ASN A 206 17.44 -7.65 10.65
N ASN A 207 16.44 -8.46 10.26
CA ASN A 207 15.08 -8.01 9.99
C ASN A 207 14.34 -7.53 11.25
N ALA A 208 14.67 -8.04 12.44
CA ALA A 208 14.09 -7.60 13.71
C ALA A 208 14.47 -6.17 14.10
N THR A 209 15.62 -5.68 13.63
CA THR A 209 16.14 -4.34 13.95
C THR A 209 16.17 -3.42 12.73
N GLY A 210 15.81 -3.93 11.55
CA GLY A 210 15.98 -3.26 10.26
C GLY A 210 17.42 -2.78 10.06
N GLY A 211 18.39 -3.66 10.28
CA GLY A 211 19.83 -3.37 10.17
C GLY A 211 20.36 -2.41 11.24
N GLY A 212 19.70 -2.35 12.41
CA GLY A 212 20.05 -1.47 13.53
C GLY A 212 19.44 -0.07 13.48
N THR A 213 19.01 0.39 12.29
CA THR A 213 18.40 1.73 12.09
C THR A 213 16.90 1.67 11.79
N ALA A 214 16.30 0.47 11.80
CA ALA A 214 14.92 0.21 11.39
C ALA A 214 14.61 0.61 9.93
N THR A 215 15.60 0.54 9.03
CA THR A 215 15.45 0.94 7.62
C THR A 215 16.01 -0.06 6.62
N SER A 216 16.74 -1.09 7.03
CA SER A 216 17.41 -2.03 6.13
C SER A 216 16.93 -3.45 6.40
N PHE A 217 16.31 -4.10 5.41
CA PHE A 217 15.69 -5.41 5.55
C PHE A 217 16.17 -6.34 4.43
N ILE A 218 16.24 -7.63 4.69
CA ILE A 218 16.78 -8.61 3.75
C ILE A 218 15.75 -9.66 3.34
N SER A 219 15.74 -9.97 2.05
CA SER A 219 15.05 -11.11 1.45
C SER A 219 16.10 -12.11 1.01
N ALA A 220 16.29 -13.18 1.78
CA ALA A 220 17.26 -14.23 1.49
C ALA A 220 16.59 -15.61 1.31
N ASP A 221 17.33 -16.55 0.71
CA ASP A 221 16.88 -17.93 0.60
C ASP A 221 16.83 -18.61 1.97
N ALA A 222 15.93 -19.58 2.10
CA ALA A 222 15.80 -20.33 3.34
C ALA A 222 17.08 -21.11 3.66
N SER A 223 17.51 -21.06 4.91
CA SER A 223 18.68 -21.74 5.45
C SER A 223 18.41 -22.22 6.88
N SER A 224 19.40 -22.80 7.55
CA SER A 224 19.28 -23.21 8.95
C SER A 224 19.07 -22.04 9.93
N SER A 225 19.34 -20.80 9.50
CA SER A 225 19.27 -19.59 10.33
C SER A 225 18.46 -18.46 9.70
N PHE A 226 17.77 -18.73 8.59
CA PHE A 226 16.93 -17.74 7.93
C PHE A 226 15.75 -18.43 7.24
N ASN A 227 14.52 -18.04 7.54
CA ASN A 227 13.33 -18.46 6.82
C ASN A 227 12.25 -17.37 6.70
N ASP A 228 12.59 -16.14 7.10
CA ASP A 228 11.73 -14.97 6.88
C ASP A 228 11.31 -14.84 5.41
N LYS A 229 10.02 -14.59 5.20
CA LYS A 229 9.47 -14.18 3.90
C LYS A 229 8.90 -12.80 4.03
N LEU A 230 9.11 -11.94 3.03
CA LEU A 230 8.61 -10.58 3.06
C LEU A 230 7.85 -10.22 1.79
N ILE A 231 6.92 -9.29 1.94
CA ILE A 231 6.32 -8.53 0.86
C ILE A 231 6.48 -7.05 1.18
N TYR A 232 6.78 -6.25 0.17
CA TYR A 232 7.00 -4.81 0.34
C TYR A 232 6.02 -3.98 -0.48
N ILE A 233 5.76 -2.78 0.01
CA ILE A 233 4.89 -1.77 -0.59
C ILE A 233 5.76 -0.65 -1.14
N THR A 234 5.64 -0.39 -2.43
CA THR A 234 6.37 0.63 -3.19
C THR A 234 5.43 1.76 -3.56
N SER A 235 5.97 2.92 -3.95
CA SER A 235 5.16 4.07 -4.37
C SER A 235 4.28 3.76 -5.58
N SER A 236 4.75 2.92 -6.52
CA SER A 236 4.02 2.61 -7.77
C SER A 236 2.71 1.86 -7.55
N GLN A 237 2.63 1.03 -6.51
CA GLN A 237 1.43 0.30 -6.12
C GLN A 237 0.60 1.01 -5.05
N PHE A 238 1.24 1.82 -4.20
CA PHE A 238 0.59 2.51 -3.09
C PHE A 238 -0.25 3.70 -3.55
N PHE A 239 0.30 4.58 -4.38
CA PHE A 239 -0.34 5.85 -4.72
C PHE A 239 -1.46 5.82 -5.77
N PRO A 240 -1.58 4.85 -6.70
CA PRO A 240 -2.69 4.86 -7.66
C PRO A 240 -4.10 4.98 -7.05
N PRO A 241 -4.51 4.19 -6.04
CA PRO A 241 -5.84 4.37 -5.41
C PRO A 241 -5.95 5.68 -4.63
N ILE A 242 -4.87 6.14 -3.99
CA ILE A 242 -4.85 7.41 -3.25
C ILE A 242 -5.05 8.59 -4.22
N LYS A 243 -4.35 8.62 -5.35
CA LYS A 243 -4.53 9.65 -6.40
C LYS A 243 -5.97 9.70 -6.89
N LYS A 244 -6.61 8.55 -7.11
CA LYS A 244 -8.04 8.48 -7.47
C LYS A 244 -8.92 9.14 -6.39
N ARG A 245 -8.64 8.87 -5.10
CA ARG A 245 -9.33 9.52 -3.99
C ARG A 245 -9.11 11.04 -4.00
N VAL A 246 -7.87 11.50 -4.14
CA VAL A 246 -7.54 12.95 -4.17
C VAL A 246 -8.27 13.67 -5.30
N VAL A 247 -8.23 13.10 -6.52
CA VAL A 247 -8.94 13.66 -7.68
C VAL A 247 -10.45 13.74 -7.42
N ALA A 248 -11.04 12.70 -6.81
CA ALA A 248 -12.46 12.69 -6.47
C ALA A 248 -12.84 13.78 -5.45
N GLU A 249 -11.97 14.07 -4.47
CA GLU A 249 -12.19 15.12 -3.47
C GLU A 249 -12.12 16.52 -4.10
N ILE A 250 -11.12 16.76 -4.96
CA ILE A 250 -11.00 18.04 -5.68
C ILE A 250 -12.20 18.26 -6.61
N ARG A 251 -12.62 17.21 -7.31
CA ARG A 251 -13.82 17.22 -8.15
C ARG A 251 -15.08 17.50 -7.32
N GLY A 252 -15.14 17.00 -6.09
CA GLY A 252 -16.36 16.90 -5.28
C GLY A 252 -16.96 15.51 -5.41
N LYS A 253 -16.70 14.61 -4.45
CA LYS A 253 -17.03 13.18 -4.57
C LYS A 253 -18.49 12.84 -4.28
N ASN A 254 -19.19 13.68 -3.51
CA ASN A 254 -20.52 13.39 -2.98
C ASN A 254 -21.63 13.63 -4.02
N GLN A 255 -22.77 12.97 -3.81
CA GLN A 255 -24.00 13.16 -4.58
C GLN A 255 -25.15 13.47 -3.61
N PRO A 256 -25.71 14.70 -3.60
CA PRO A 256 -25.22 15.89 -4.31
C PRO A 256 -23.84 16.37 -3.81
N PRO A 257 -23.12 17.20 -4.58
CA PRO A 257 -21.83 17.76 -4.15
C PRO A 257 -21.96 18.59 -2.88
N THR A 258 -21.03 18.39 -1.94
CA THR A 258 -20.90 19.20 -0.72
C THR A 258 -19.61 19.99 -0.66
N SER A 259 -18.75 19.86 -1.67
CA SER A 259 -17.44 20.51 -1.78
C SER A 259 -16.89 20.43 -3.20
N GLY A 260 -15.82 21.19 -3.46
CA GLY A 260 -15.03 21.11 -4.68
C GLY A 260 -15.69 21.73 -5.91
N LEU A 261 -15.13 21.43 -7.08
CA LEU A 261 -15.53 22.06 -8.34
C LEU A 261 -16.99 21.76 -8.72
N ARG A 262 -17.51 20.57 -8.38
CA ARG A 262 -18.91 20.25 -8.61
C ARG A 262 -19.85 21.04 -7.70
N LEU A 263 -19.50 21.32 -6.44
CA LEU A 263 -20.29 22.22 -5.61
C LEU A 263 -20.28 23.64 -6.20
N PHE A 264 -19.10 24.12 -6.60
CA PHE A 264 -18.96 25.42 -7.23
C PHE A 264 -19.91 25.57 -8.43
N TYR A 265 -19.87 24.61 -9.35
CA TYR A 265 -20.68 24.65 -10.56
C TYR A 265 -22.19 24.57 -10.28
N ASN A 266 -22.58 23.70 -9.34
CA ASN A 266 -23.99 23.51 -8.95
C ASN A 266 -24.55 24.66 -8.10
N SER A 267 -23.74 25.67 -7.76
CA SER A 267 -24.24 26.89 -7.13
C SER A 267 -25.20 27.62 -8.07
N PRO A 268 -26.38 28.10 -7.59
CA PRO A 268 -27.38 28.77 -8.43
C PRO A 268 -26.89 29.99 -9.21
N VAL A 269 -25.74 30.56 -8.83
CA VAL A 269 -25.19 31.79 -9.40
C VAL A 269 -23.99 31.56 -10.31
N ASN A 270 -23.34 30.39 -10.23
CA ASN A 270 -22.10 30.15 -10.96
C ASN A 270 -22.41 29.53 -12.32
N HIS A 271 -22.80 28.26 -12.39
CA HIS A 271 -22.93 27.54 -13.67
C HIS A 271 -21.73 27.67 -14.64
N TYR A 272 -20.59 28.09 -14.11
CA TYR A 272 -19.26 28.15 -14.71
C TYR A 272 -18.28 27.58 -13.67
N TYR A 273 -17.00 27.52 -13.98
CA TYR A 273 -15.94 27.16 -13.04
C TYR A 273 -14.97 28.32 -12.81
N PRO A 274 -14.31 28.39 -11.63
CA PRO A 274 -13.33 29.43 -11.37
C PRO A 274 -12.18 29.34 -12.37
N CYS A 275 -11.51 30.47 -12.61
CA CYS A 275 -10.30 30.47 -13.42
C CYS A 275 -9.18 29.68 -12.72
N ALA A 276 -8.27 29.10 -13.48
CA ALA A 276 -7.13 28.39 -12.90
C ALA A 276 -6.21 29.37 -12.13
N ALA A 277 -5.47 28.82 -11.16
CA ALA A 277 -4.41 29.53 -10.48
C ALA A 277 -3.06 29.32 -11.20
N ASN A 278 -2.12 30.25 -11.01
CA ASN A 278 -0.74 30.05 -11.45
C ASN A 278 -0.09 28.90 -10.67
N ALA A 279 0.70 28.08 -11.36
CA ALA A 279 1.52 27.06 -10.71
C ALA A 279 2.45 27.71 -9.66
N GLY A 280 2.52 27.14 -8.46
CA GLY A 280 3.36 27.66 -7.37
C GLY A 280 2.88 28.96 -6.73
N SER A 281 1.68 29.45 -7.07
CA SER A 281 1.08 30.63 -6.44
C SER A 281 0.38 30.30 -5.12
N THR A 282 -0.20 31.33 -4.49
CA THR A 282 -1.04 31.20 -3.28
C THR A 282 -2.35 30.43 -3.50
N GLY A 283 -2.63 29.99 -4.73
CA GLY A 283 -3.84 29.24 -5.07
C GLY A 283 -5.06 30.11 -5.37
N LEU A 284 -4.87 31.41 -5.64
CA LEU A 284 -5.93 32.29 -6.10
C LEU A 284 -6.13 32.18 -7.61
N GLN A 285 -7.38 32.27 -8.06
CA GLN A 285 -7.71 32.27 -9.48
C GLN A 285 -7.13 33.50 -10.21
N VAL A 286 -6.76 33.33 -11.48
CA VAL A 286 -6.26 34.41 -12.34
C VAL A 286 -7.36 34.85 -13.30
N THR A 287 -7.89 36.05 -13.09
CA THR A 287 -8.96 36.65 -13.91
C THR A 287 -8.49 37.79 -14.81
N THR A 288 -7.26 38.28 -14.64
CA THR A 288 -6.69 39.41 -15.39
C THR A 288 -5.37 39.04 -16.09
N PRO A 289 -5.13 39.48 -17.34
CA PRO A 289 -6.03 40.26 -18.20
C PRO A 289 -7.21 39.45 -18.75
N SER A 290 -7.19 38.13 -18.59
CA SER A 290 -8.29 37.22 -18.93
C SER A 290 -8.24 36.00 -18.01
N CYS A 291 -9.33 35.22 -18.00
CA CYS A 291 -9.43 33.98 -17.23
C CYS A 291 -8.35 32.97 -17.65
N LEU A 292 -7.48 32.57 -16.73
CA LEU A 292 -6.52 31.50 -17.00
C LEU A 292 -7.27 30.16 -17.11
N THR A 293 -7.12 29.50 -18.25
CA THR A 293 -7.92 28.30 -18.59
C THR A 293 -7.28 27.00 -18.14
N SER A 294 -5.98 27.00 -17.85
CA SER A 294 -5.24 25.82 -17.43
C SER A 294 -4.12 26.21 -16.47
N GLY A 295 -4.00 25.50 -15.35
CA GLY A 295 -3.04 25.79 -14.30
C GLY A 295 -3.25 24.91 -13.07
N SER A 296 -3.02 25.46 -11.88
CA SER A 296 -3.34 24.81 -10.61
C SER A 296 -4.81 25.01 -10.24
N VAL A 297 -5.32 24.14 -9.37
CA VAL A 297 -6.64 24.32 -8.75
C VAL A 297 -6.63 25.62 -7.93
N PRO A 298 -7.62 26.52 -8.09
CA PRO A 298 -7.68 27.77 -7.33
C PRO A 298 -8.21 27.55 -5.90
N PHE A 299 -7.50 26.74 -5.12
CA PHE A 299 -7.96 26.25 -3.80
C PHE A 299 -8.06 27.33 -2.71
N ALA A 300 -7.41 28.48 -2.89
CA ALA A 300 -7.49 29.60 -1.96
C ALA A 300 -8.60 30.59 -2.34
N ASP A 301 -9.31 30.34 -3.44
CA ASP A 301 -10.42 31.17 -3.84
C ASP A 301 -11.62 31.03 -2.87
N PRO A 302 -12.15 32.13 -2.30
CA PRO A 302 -13.23 32.06 -1.32
C PRO A 302 -14.53 31.46 -1.87
N SER A 303 -14.74 31.48 -3.19
CA SER A 303 -15.92 30.91 -3.83
C SER A 303 -15.78 29.40 -4.11
N LEU A 304 -14.57 28.84 -4.04
CA LEU A 304 -14.33 27.39 -4.11
C LEU A 304 -14.19 26.79 -2.70
N SER A 305 -15.27 26.18 -2.22
CA SER A 305 -15.31 25.60 -0.88
C SER A 305 -14.89 24.13 -0.85
N PHE A 306 -14.07 23.78 0.14
CA PHE A 306 -13.77 22.40 0.54
C PHE A 306 -14.18 22.20 2.00
N ASP A 307 -14.56 20.97 2.34
CA ASP A 307 -14.63 20.56 3.76
C ASP A 307 -13.31 20.88 4.47
N SER A 308 -13.37 21.36 5.72
CA SER A 308 -12.19 21.90 6.41
C SER A 308 -11.09 20.85 6.57
N ALA A 309 -11.43 19.61 6.92
CA ALA A 309 -10.43 18.55 7.03
C ALA A 309 -9.83 18.23 5.65
N THR A 310 -10.67 18.23 4.61
CA THR A 310 -10.27 18.02 3.21
C THR A 310 -9.30 19.08 2.72
N LEU A 311 -9.59 20.35 2.97
CA LEU A 311 -8.70 21.46 2.63
C LEU A 311 -7.35 21.35 3.35
N ILE A 312 -7.38 21.03 4.64
CA ILE A 312 -6.16 20.90 5.46
C ILE A 312 -5.24 19.83 4.87
N TRP A 313 -5.74 18.62 4.62
CA TRP A 313 -4.85 17.54 4.15
C TRP A 313 -4.45 17.71 2.68
N LEU A 314 -5.28 18.32 1.83
CA LEU A 314 -4.89 18.64 0.44
C LEU A 314 -3.76 19.68 0.41
N THR A 315 -3.84 20.71 1.25
CA THR A 315 -2.85 21.79 1.32
C THR A 315 -1.58 21.35 2.02
N ASN A 316 -1.69 20.85 3.26
CA ASN A 316 -0.53 20.54 4.10
C ASN A 316 0.29 19.37 3.58
N ASN A 317 -0.33 18.41 2.88
CA ASN A 317 0.42 17.34 2.24
C ASN A 317 0.88 17.69 0.82
N GLY A 318 0.61 18.89 0.32
CA GLY A 318 1.05 19.32 -1.02
C GLY A 318 0.36 18.55 -2.15
N TRP A 319 -0.90 18.17 -2.00
CA TRP A 319 -1.64 17.56 -3.11
C TRP A 319 -2.02 18.57 -4.18
N PHE A 320 -2.33 19.82 -3.80
CA PHE A 320 -2.64 20.87 -4.79
C PHE A 320 -1.47 21.22 -5.70
N SER A 321 -0.22 21.09 -5.25
CA SER A 321 0.96 21.29 -6.11
C SER A 321 1.15 20.15 -7.12
N LEU A 322 0.52 19.00 -6.89
CA LEU A 322 0.49 17.87 -7.82
C LEU A 322 -0.80 17.82 -8.66
N ALA A 323 -1.70 18.76 -8.43
CA ALA A 323 -2.98 18.87 -9.11
C ALA A 323 -2.92 19.91 -10.22
N SER A 324 -3.30 19.52 -11.43
CA SER A 324 -3.60 20.45 -12.51
C SER A 324 -5.10 20.50 -12.77
N TYR A 325 -5.55 21.66 -13.22
CA TYR A 325 -6.93 21.98 -13.49
C TYR A 325 -7.04 22.74 -14.81
N THR A 326 -8.00 22.34 -15.62
CA THR A 326 -8.29 22.95 -16.91
C THR A 326 -9.80 23.14 -17.05
N VAL A 327 -10.22 24.31 -17.51
CA VAL A 327 -11.61 24.69 -17.75
C VAL A 327 -11.82 25.06 -19.20
N ALA A 328 -12.94 24.62 -19.78
CA ALA A 328 -13.26 24.93 -21.15
C ALA A 328 -13.67 26.40 -21.35
N PRO A 329 -13.39 27.01 -22.51
CA PRO A 329 -13.75 28.40 -22.82
C PRO A 329 -15.20 28.79 -22.50
N ASN A 330 -16.18 27.93 -22.78
CA ASN A 330 -17.60 28.26 -22.56
C ASN A 330 -18.02 28.22 -21.07
N PHE A 331 -17.19 27.65 -20.19
CA PHE A 331 -17.51 27.42 -18.78
C PHE A 331 -16.62 28.25 -17.83
N GLN A 332 -16.10 29.38 -18.30
CA GLN A 332 -15.27 30.29 -17.52
C GLN A 332 -16.10 31.38 -16.82
N SER A 333 -15.53 31.97 -15.77
CA SER A 333 -16.12 33.15 -15.15
C SER A 333 -16.29 34.29 -16.16
N GLY A 334 -17.47 34.92 -16.18
CA GLY A 334 -17.79 36.04 -17.06
C GLY A 334 -18.39 35.67 -18.43
N THR A 335 -18.60 34.38 -18.74
CA THR A 335 -19.31 33.99 -19.96
C THR A 335 -20.80 34.29 -19.84
N THR A 336 -21.32 35.16 -20.72
CA THR A 336 -22.71 35.65 -20.67
C THR A 336 -23.69 34.80 -21.49
N TYR A 337 -23.23 33.72 -22.15
CA TYR A 337 -24.02 32.89 -23.08
C TYR A 337 -23.64 31.40 -23.04
N SER A 338 -24.49 30.54 -23.65
CA SER A 338 -24.92 29.25 -23.11
C SER A 338 -23.83 28.32 -22.58
N GLN A 339 -24.09 27.80 -21.37
CA GLN A 339 -23.35 26.80 -20.61
C GLN A 339 -23.40 25.43 -21.31
N GLN A 340 -23.07 25.40 -22.59
CA GLN A 340 -23.24 24.30 -23.51
C GLN A 340 -22.05 24.25 -24.46
N CYS A 341 -21.72 23.04 -24.90
CA CYS A 341 -20.77 22.87 -25.99
C CYS A 341 -21.46 23.23 -27.32
N GLY A 342 -20.73 23.91 -28.21
CA GLY A 342 -21.13 24.06 -29.59
C GLY A 342 -21.07 22.74 -30.37
N VAL A 343 -21.49 22.78 -31.63
CA VAL A 343 -21.47 21.62 -32.54
C VAL A 343 -20.08 20.99 -32.56
N GLY A 344 -20.01 19.67 -32.43
CA GLY A 344 -18.74 18.93 -32.40
C GLY A 344 -17.88 19.13 -31.14
N GLY A 345 -18.42 19.76 -30.08
CA GLY A 345 -17.68 20.03 -28.84
C GLY A 345 -16.97 21.39 -28.83
N ALA A 346 -17.30 22.30 -29.76
CA ALA A 346 -16.72 23.65 -29.79
C ALA A 346 -16.91 24.38 -28.44
N GLY A 347 -15.83 24.96 -27.90
CA GLY A 347 -15.84 25.62 -26.60
C GLY A 347 -15.80 24.68 -25.38
N CYS A 348 -15.69 23.37 -25.60
CA CYS A 348 -15.51 22.32 -24.58
C CYS A 348 -14.13 21.64 -24.66
N LEU A 349 -13.77 20.90 -23.62
CA LEU A 349 -12.56 20.08 -23.59
C LEU A 349 -12.83 18.70 -24.19
N THR A 350 -11.79 18.15 -24.83
CA THR A 350 -11.73 16.72 -25.16
C THR A 350 -10.87 15.99 -24.14
N VAL A 351 -11.48 15.13 -23.33
CA VAL A 351 -10.81 14.38 -22.26
C VAL A 351 -11.14 12.90 -22.42
N ASN A 352 -10.15 12.02 -22.56
CA ASN A 352 -10.37 10.58 -22.72
C ASN A 352 -11.41 10.24 -23.82
N ASN A 353 -11.35 10.91 -24.97
CA ASN A 353 -12.32 10.83 -26.09
C ASN A 353 -13.72 11.42 -25.83
N TYR A 354 -13.97 12.05 -24.69
CA TYR A 354 -15.20 12.80 -24.43
C TYR A 354 -15.03 14.27 -24.83
N THR A 355 -15.67 14.67 -25.93
CA THR A 355 -15.57 16.03 -26.52
C THR A 355 -16.45 17.09 -25.84
N LEU A 356 -17.27 16.68 -24.87
CA LEU A 356 -18.24 17.54 -24.19
C LEU A 356 -17.87 17.83 -22.72
N SER A 357 -16.57 17.79 -22.41
CA SER A 357 -16.06 17.93 -21.05
C SER A 357 -15.96 19.41 -20.67
N GLN A 358 -16.56 19.81 -19.56
CA GLN A 358 -16.59 21.22 -19.14
C GLN A 358 -15.30 21.65 -18.41
N ALA A 359 -14.77 20.75 -17.60
CA ALA A 359 -13.53 20.94 -16.85
C ALA A 359 -12.86 19.59 -16.57
N GLN A 360 -11.55 19.63 -16.33
CA GLN A 360 -10.72 18.47 -16.02
C GLN A 360 -9.87 18.77 -14.79
N VAL A 361 -9.71 17.75 -13.94
CA VAL A 361 -8.69 17.74 -12.88
C VAL A 361 -7.77 16.55 -13.08
N THR A 362 -6.48 16.76 -12.91
CA THR A 362 -5.47 15.69 -12.97
C THR A 362 -4.61 15.75 -11.71
N VAL A 363 -4.38 14.62 -11.04
CA VAL A 363 -3.43 14.54 -9.92
C VAL A 363 -2.44 13.41 -10.18
N GLY A 364 -1.16 13.76 -10.31
CA GLY A 364 -0.08 12.78 -10.48
C GLY A 364 -0.33 11.77 -11.61
N GLY A 365 -0.89 12.21 -12.73
CA GLY A 365 -1.22 11.40 -13.91
C GLY A 365 -2.60 10.75 -13.92
N VAL A 366 -3.39 10.87 -12.86
CA VAL A 366 -4.79 10.40 -12.82
C VAL A 366 -5.72 11.56 -13.16
N SER A 367 -6.41 11.46 -14.30
CA SER A 367 -7.33 12.50 -14.79
C SER A 367 -8.80 12.12 -14.55
N THR A 368 -9.62 13.11 -14.21
CA THR A 368 -11.08 12.98 -14.20
C THR A 368 -11.73 14.16 -14.90
N ILE A 369 -12.84 13.88 -15.57
CA ILE A 369 -13.75 14.91 -16.02
C ILE A 369 -14.54 15.38 -14.79
N VAL A 370 -14.67 16.69 -14.63
CA VAL A 370 -15.48 17.25 -13.56
C VAL A 370 -16.95 17.03 -13.86
N CYS A 371 -17.39 17.50 -15.04
CA CYS A 371 -18.75 17.35 -15.56
C CYS A 371 -18.72 17.28 -17.08
N THR A 372 -19.67 16.54 -17.66
CA THR A 372 -19.94 16.51 -19.10
C THR A 372 -21.29 17.15 -19.38
N THR A 373 -21.48 17.69 -20.59
CA THR A 373 -22.82 18.06 -21.06
C THR A 373 -23.41 16.97 -21.94
N ASN A 374 -24.67 16.62 -21.72
CA ASN A 374 -25.52 15.89 -22.66
C ASN A 374 -26.82 16.68 -22.82
N SER A 375 -26.74 17.78 -23.57
CA SER A 375 -27.84 18.59 -24.10
C SER A 375 -28.84 19.26 -23.14
N VAL A 376 -28.98 18.86 -21.87
CA VAL A 376 -29.70 19.60 -20.80
C VAL A 376 -29.20 19.08 -19.44
N VAL A 377 -28.06 19.56 -18.94
CA VAL A 377 -27.59 19.26 -17.58
C VAL A 377 -27.61 20.56 -16.79
N LEU A 378 -28.71 20.82 -16.08
CA LEU A 378 -28.83 21.97 -15.17
C LEU A 378 -28.02 21.77 -13.88
N SER A 379 -27.56 20.56 -13.61
CA SER A 379 -26.82 20.18 -12.40
C SER A 379 -25.80 19.10 -12.68
N CYS A 380 -24.55 19.31 -12.29
CA CYS A 380 -23.51 18.30 -12.48
C CYS A 380 -23.65 17.15 -11.46
N PRO A 381 -23.92 15.91 -11.93
CA PRO A 381 -23.99 14.71 -11.12
C PRO A 381 -22.59 14.17 -10.85
#